data_AF-A0A9P1D134-F1
#
_entry.id   AF-A0A9P1D134-F1
#
_cell.length_a   1.000
_cell.length_b   1.000
_cell.length_c   1.000
_cell.angle_alpha   90.00
_cell.angle_beta   90.00
_cell.angle_gamma   90.00
#
_symmetry.space_group_name_H-M   'P 1'
#
loop_
_entity.id
_entity.type
_entity.pdbx_description
1 polymer ?
#
loop_
_entity_poly.entity_id
_entity_poly.type
_entity_poly.pdbx_seq_one_letter_code
_entity_poly.pdbx_strand_id
1 'polypeptide(L)'
;MLIPPFAFWGPVTKKIVRYFNPVGVQDPEVNKLARYKATRSGRKGSNAARDFHRYVHRSGKAFPVEISTRKIIIRKKVTVSGGKKRKREKVADYPIIRMSSWMKAILERHPDFMLGGHSPFVNGGENYKKMFEEFWDNYEYLGGDHPVFHLKSREERTRCIPLMLHGDEGRGLAKVPLLVISFQLMIPFSGPNDLNCSKHSFTTRLLFSLMPSDWYAKKDASVNGLLQALADDLTELFHEGVTISVDGEPCTFYGIYVACKGDWPWVRKAYGLSTGFASRRKCHYCPGQDSSLECNNLWFEF
;
A
#
# COMPACT_ATOMS: atom_id res chain seq x y z
N MET A 1 43.54 -22.36 -15.29
CA MET A 1 42.08 -22.34 -15.11
C MET A 1 41.72 -20.90 -14.75
N LEU A 2 41.30 -20.12 -15.74
CA LEU A 2 41.14 -18.66 -15.63
C LEU A 2 39.71 -18.33 -15.19
N ILE A 3 39.59 -17.64 -14.06
CA ILE A 3 38.35 -17.05 -13.55
C ILE A 3 38.13 -15.74 -14.33
N PRO A 4 36.97 -15.51 -14.96
CA PRO A 4 36.72 -14.24 -15.65
C PRO A 4 36.50 -13.10 -14.64
N PRO A 5 36.90 -11.86 -14.99
CA PRO A 5 36.83 -10.73 -14.09
C PRO A 5 35.39 -10.25 -13.88
N PHE A 6 35.11 -9.88 -12.63
CA PHE A 6 33.90 -9.17 -12.21
C PHE A 6 33.71 -7.91 -13.06
N ALA A 7 32.56 -7.82 -13.74
CA ALA A 7 32.14 -6.60 -14.41
C ALA A 7 31.81 -5.54 -13.34
N PHE A 8 32.64 -4.51 -13.29
CA PHE A 8 32.39 -3.26 -12.59
C PHE A 8 31.05 -2.67 -13.06
N TRP A 9 30.05 -2.65 -12.18
CA TRP A 9 28.89 -1.77 -12.35
C TRP A 9 29.34 -0.35 -11.99
N GLY A 10 29.72 0.42 -13.00
CA GLY A 10 29.88 1.87 -12.83
C GLY A 10 28.56 2.54 -12.41
N PRO A 11 28.60 3.78 -11.91
CA PRO A 11 27.41 4.48 -11.45
C PRO A 11 26.43 4.64 -12.61
N VAL A 12 25.32 3.92 -12.56
CA VAL A 12 24.22 4.09 -13.51
C VAL A 12 23.47 5.36 -13.13
N THR A 13 24.05 6.52 -13.41
CA THR A 13 23.28 7.75 -13.55
C THR A 13 22.54 7.68 -14.88
N LYS A 14 21.54 6.80 -14.98
CA LYS A 14 20.52 6.96 -16.02
C LYS A 14 19.79 8.24 -15.66
N LYS A 15 20.17 9.35 -16.31
CA LYS A 15 19.32 10.53 -16.42
C LYS A 15 17.95 10.03 -16.88
N ILE A 16 17.01 9.95 -15.94
CA ILE A 16 15.60 9.77 -16.27
C ILE A 16 15.22 11.08 -16.95
N VAL A 17 15.28 11.09 -18.28
CA VAL A 17 14.79 12.20 -19.10
C VAL A 17 13.28 12.23 -18.89
N ARG A 18 12.83 13.07 -17.93
CA ARG A 18 11.40 13.34 -17.74
C ARG A 18 10.96 14.26 -18.87
N TYR A 19 10.30 13.69 -19.87
CA TYR A 19 9.56 14.47 -20.85
C TYR A 19 8.32 15.03 -20.16
N PHE A 20 8.44 16.21 -19.56
CA PHE A 20 7.29 17.02 -19.18
C PHE A 20 6.67 17.59 -20.45
N ASN A 21 5.70 16.86 -21.01
CA ASN A 21 4.81 17.37 -22.05
C ASN A 21 3.63 18.09 -21.34
N PRO A 22 3.08 19.20 -21.86
CA PRO A 22 1.89 19.87 -21.32
C PRO A 22 0.65 18.97 -21.07
N VAL A 23 0.66 17.71 -21.50
CA VAL A 23 -0.42 16.72 -21.34
C VAL A 23 -0.19 15.76 -20.14
N GLY A 24 0.86 15.95 -19.34
CA GLY A 24 1.18 15.15 -18.16
C GLY A 24 2.35 14.17 -18.34
N VAL A 25 2.65 13.40 -17.29
CA VAL A 25 3.75 12.42 -17.26
C VAL A 25 3.43 11.26 -18.21
N GLN A 26 4.10 11.24 -19.36
CA GLN A 26 4.05 10.12 -20.30
C GLN A 26 5.15 9.12 -19.95
N ASP A 27 4.77 8.01 -19.31
CA ASP A 27 5.67 6.86 -19.17
C ASP A 27 5.70 6.10 -20.52
N PRO A 28 6.86 6.01 -21.21
CA PRO A 28 6.98 5.33 -22.50
C PRO A 28 6.58 3.85 -22.45
N GLU A 29 6.78 3.20 -21.31
CA GLU A 29 6.41 1.80 -21.10
C GLU A 29 4.91 1.66 -20.85
N VAL A 30 4.29 2.57 -20.08
CA VAL A 30 2.83 2.65 -19.97
C VAL A 30 2.20 3.01 -21.32
N ASN A 31 2.85 3.83 -22.13
CA ASN A 31 2.43 4.16 -23.49
C ASN A 31 2.57 2.96 -24.45
N LYS A 32 3.62 2.15 -24.35
CA LYS A 32 3.70 0.85 -25.09
C LYS A 32 2.53 -0.05 -24.70
N LEU A 33 2.18 -0.05 -23.42
CA LEU A 33 1.04 -0.76 -22.85
C LEU A 33 -0.30 -0.22 -23.39
N ALA A 34 -0.45 1.10 -23.47
CA ALA A 34 -1.62 1.77 -24.03
C ALA A 34 -1.75 1.57 -25.54
N ARG A 35 -0.63 1.53 -26.28
CA ARG A 35 -0.57 1.21 -27.71
C ARG A 35 -1.06 -0.21 -28.01
N TYR A 36 -1.13 -1.10 -27.02
CA TYR A 36 -1.75 -2.42 -27.18
C TYR A 36 -3.26 -2.32 -27.50
N LYS A 37 -3.96 -1.26 -27.08
CA LYS A 37 -5.34 -0.95 -27.51
C LYS A 37 -5.45 -0.69 -29.01
N ALA A 38 -4.36 -0.37 -29.70
CA ALA A 38 -4.37 -0.11 -31.14
C ALA A 38 -4.49 -1.39 -31.98
N THR A 39 -4.18 -2.57 -31.40
CA THR A 39 -4.34 -3.88 -32.06
C THR A 39 -5.82 -4.21 -32.30
N ARG A 40 -6.12 -4.99 -33.36
CA ARG A 40 -7.52 -5.36 -33.71
C ARG A 40 -8.25 -6.08 -32.57
N SER A 41 -7.53 -6.89 -31.78
CA SER A 41 -8.02 -7.54 -30.56
C SER A 41 -8.15 -6.58 -29.38
N GLY A 42 -7.17 -5.68 -29.19
CA GLY A 42 -7.19 -4.64 -28.16
C GLY A 42 -8.35 -3.65 -28.31
N ARG A 43 -8.74 -3.30 -29.55
CA ARG A 43 -9.89 -2.43 -29.84
C ARG A 43 -11.22 -3.00 -29.37
N LYS A 44 -11.39 -4.32 -29.44
CA LYS A 44 -12.60 -5.01 -28.96
C LYS A 44 -12.61 -5.21 -27.44
N GLY A 45 -11.46 -5.08 -26.77
CA GLY A 45 -11.33 -5.17 -25.31
C GLY A 45 -11.58 -6.55 -24.69
N SER A 46 -12.10 -7.54 -25.44
CA SER A 46 -12.52 -8.84 -24.92
C SER A 46 -11.38 -9.67 -24.31
N ASN A 47 -10.14 -9.41 -24.68
CA ASN A 47 -8.94 -10.10 -24.18
C ASN A 47 -7.93 -9.18 -23.50
N ALA A 48 -8.28 -7.92 -23.23
CA ALA A 48 -7.32 -6.92 -22.75
C ALA A 48 -6.59 -7.35 -21.47
N ALA A 49 -7.30 -7.94 -20.50
CA ALA A 49 -6.69 -8.44 -19.25
C ALA A 49 -5.72 -9.61 -19.50
N ARG A 50 -6.12 -10.59 -20.33
CA ARG A 50 -5.29 -11.75 -20.68
C ARG A 50 -4.02 -11.33 -21.41
N ASP A 51 -4.16 -10.41 -22.34
CA ASP A 51 -3.03 -9.95 -23.16
C ASP A 51 -2.09 -9.05 -22.35
N PHE A 52 -2.63 -8.20 -21.46
CA PHE A 52 -1.83 -7.46 -20.49
C PHE A 52 -1.02 -8.40 -19.60
N HIS A 53 -1.66 -9.42 -19.03
CA HIS A 53 -0.99 -10.43 -18.22
C HIS A 53 0.15 -11.09 -19.00
N ARG A 54 -0.12 -11.56 -20.22
CA ARG A 54 0.92 -12.13 -21.09
C ARG A 54 2.07 -11.17 -21.35
N TYR A 55 1.78 -9.89 -21.59
CA TYR A 55 2.81 -8.87 -21.80
C TYR A 55 3.70 -8.70 -20.57
N VAL A 56 3.10 -8.54 -19.38
CA VAL A 56 3.85 -8.36 -18.12
C VAL A 56 4.78 -9.53 -17.87
N HIS A 57 4.30 -10.77 -18.04
CA HIS A 57 5.12 -11.97 -17.84
C HIS A 57 6.20 -12.13 -18.91
N ARG A 58 5.88 -11.97 -20.20
CA ARG A 58 6.87 -12.09 -21.30
C ARG A 58 7.97 -11.04 -21.20
N SER A 59 7.66 -9.85 -20.69
CA SER A 59 8.62 -8.77 -20.54
C SER A 59 9.42 -8.83 -19.24
N GLY A 60 9.20 -9.86 -18.40
CA GLY A 60 9.88 -9.98 -17.10
C GLY A 60 9.55 -8.83 -16.13
N LYS A 61 8.43 -8.14 -16.34
CA LYS A 61 8.01 -6.96 -15.54
C LYS A 61 7.16 -7.33 -14.33
N ALA A 62 6.95 -8.62 -14.07
CA ALA A 62 6.26 -9.07 -12.89
C ALA A 62 7.19 -8.92 -11.68
N PHE A 63 6.79 -8.12 -10.70
CA PHE A 63 7.46 -8.08 -9.41
C PHE A 63 6.85 -9.19 -8.53
N PRO A 64 7.65 -10.18 -8.08
CA PRO A 64 7.11 -11.42 -7.51
C PRO A 64 6.79 -11.23 -6.03
N VAL A 65 5.67 -10.57 -5.75
CA VAL A 65 5.12 -10.48 -4.40
C VAL A 65 4.13 -11.60 -4.18
N GLU A 66 4.25 -12.25 -3.03
CA GLU A 66 3.33 -13.29 -2.64
C GLU A 66 1.91 -12.74 -2.48
N ILE A 67 0.93 -13.45 -3.06
CA ILE A 67 -0.49 -13.14 -2.90
C ILE A 67 -1.07 -14.16 -1.94
N SER A 68 -1.47 -13.70 -0.75
CA SER A 68 -2.17 -14.51 0.23
C SER A 68 -3.68 -14.45 0.03
N THR A 69 -4.43 -15.25 0.80
CA THR A 69 -5.88 -15.13 0.86
C THR A 69 -6.38 -14.98 2.29
N ARG A 70 -7.52 -14.32 2.48
CA ARG A 70 -8.26 -14.26 3.74
C ARG A 70 -9.69 -14.70 3.52
N LYS A 71 -10.21 -15.51 4.43
CA LYS A 71 -11.65 -15.81 4.50
C LYS A 71 -12.41 -14.57 4.92
N ILE A 72 -13.18 -14.00 4.01
CA ILE A 72 -14.07 -12.86 4.31
C ILE A 72 -15.46 -13.13 3.76
N ILE A 73 -16.46 -12.44 4.31
CA ILE A 73 -17.83 -12.49 3.81
C ILE A 73 -17.92 -11.60 2.57
N ILE A 74 -18.38 -12.14 1.45
CA ILE A 74 -18.63 -11.39 0.21
C ILE A 74 -20.04 -11.62 -0.31
N ARG A 75 -20.57 -10.63 -1.01
CA ARG A 75 -21.87 -10.71 -1.69
C ARG A 75 -21.69 -11.10 -3.16
N LYS A 76 -22.18 -12.27 -3.56
CA LYS A 76 -22.12 -12.74 -4.95
C LYS A 76 -23.52 -13.00 -5.52
N LYS A 77 -23.70 -12.77 -6.82
CA LYS A 77 -24.90 -13.19 -7.55
C LYS A 77 -24.82 -14.71 -7.76
N VAL A 78 -25.78 -15.44 -7.22
CA VAL A 78 -25.92 -16.90 -7.34
C VAL A 78 -27.21 -17.20 -8.08
N THR A 79 -27.18 -18.16 -9.00
CA THR A 79 -28.37 -18.68 -9.67
C THR A 79 -29.10 -19.61 -8.70
N VAL A 80 -30.37 -19.32 -8.44
CA VAL A 80 -31.24 -20.19 -7.61
C VAL A 80 -32.08 -21.12 -8.50
N SER A 81 -32.76 -22.09 -7.89
CA SER A 81 -33.74 -22.93 -8.57
C SER A 81 -34.75 -22.07 -9.36
N GLY A 82 -34.95 -22.38 -10.63
CA GLY A 82 -35.73 -21.56 -11.57
C GLY A 82 -34.96 -20.46 -12.31
N GLY A 83 -33.62 -20.50 -12.32
CA GLY A 83 -32.77 -19.65 -13.18
C GLY A 83 -32.64 -18.18 -12.73
N LYS A 84 -33.35 -17.76 -11.68
CA LYS A 84 -33.29 -16.40 -11.14
C LYS A 84 -31.93 -16.15 -10.48
N LYS A 85 -31.33 -14.97 -10.70
CA LYS A 85 -30.09 -14.55 -10.02
C LYS A 85 -30.43 -13.79 -8.75
N ARG A 86 -29.96 -14.24 -7.59
CA ARG A 86 -30.11 -13.54 -6.30
C ARG A 86 -28.74 -13.22 -5.71
N LYS A 87 -28.59 -12.05 -5.06
CA LYS A 87 -27.37 -11.74 -4.29
C LYS A 87 -27.42 -12.50 -2.97
N ARG A 88 -26.41 -13.34 -2.70
CA ARG A 88 -26.24 -14.06 -1.42
C ARG A 88 -24.87 -13.72 -0.84
N GLU A 89 -24.81 -13.64 0.48
CA GLU A 89 -23.55 -13.56 1.21
C GLU A 89 -22.96 -14.96 1.34
N LYS A 90 -21.64 -15.06 1.19
CA LYS A 90 -20.88 -16.29 1.42
C LYS A 90 -19.48 -15.95 1.90
N VAL A 91 -18.92 -16.83 2.71
CA VAL A 91 -17.49 -16.79 3.02
C VAL A 91 -16.72 -17.24 1.78
N ALA A 92 -15.64 -16.52 1.44
CA ALA A 92 -14.75 -16.88 0.34
C ALA A 92 -13.32 -16.50 0.70
N ASP A 93 -12.37 -17.28 0.20
CA ASP A 93 -10.95 -16.91 0.19
C ASP A 93 -10.77 -15.73 -0.78
N TYR A 94 -10.37 -14.59 -0.22
CA TYR A 94 -10.24 -13.33 -0.93
C TYR A 94 -8.79 -12.93 -1.04
N PRO A 95 -8.31 -12.54 -2.24
CA PRO A 95 -6.91 -12.21 -2.44
C PRO A 95 -6.52 -10.92 -1.70
N ILE A 96 -5.40 -10.99 -1.01
CA ILE A 96 -4.73 -9.87 -0.36
C ILE A 96 -3.24 -9.95 -0.65
N ILE A 97 -2.57 -8.80 -0.67
CA ILE A 97 -1.12 -8.71 -0.75
C ILE A 97 -0.66 -8.01 0.51
N ARG A 98 -0.04 -8.78 1.40
CA ARG A 98 0.40 -8.31 2.71
C ARG A 98 1.54 -7.28 2.58
N MET A 99 1.61 -6.34 3.52
CA MET A 99 2.75 -5.43 3.62
C MET A 99 4.03 -6.20 3.93
N SER A 100 3.97 -7.23 4.77
CA SER A 100 5.10 -8.13 5.02
C SER A 100 5.65 -8.76 3.73
N SER A 101 4.76 -9.25 2.85
CA SER A 101 5.15 -9.77 1.53
C SER A 101 5.77 -8.69 0.63
N TRP A 102 5.22 -7.47 0.62
CA TRP A 102 5.83 -6.34 -0.09
C TRP A 102 7.21 -6.00 0.46
N MET A 103 7.34 -5.86 1.78
CA MET A 103 8.59 -5.54 2.45
C MET A 103 9.67 -6.57 2.15
N LYS A 104 9.36 -7.85 2.27
CA LYS A 104 10.29 -8.92 1.93
C LYS A 104 10.79 -8.81 0.49
N ALA A 105 9.87 -8.77 -0.47
CA ALA A 105 10.23 -8.72 -1.88
C ALA A 105 11.03 -7.45 -2.25
N ILE A 106 10.67 -6.30 -1.67
CA ILE A 106 11.30 -5.01 -1.96
C ILE A 106 12.66 -4.90 -1.26
N LEU A 107 12.76 -5.20 0.03
CA LEU A 107 14.02 -5.09 0.78
C LEU A 107 15.10 -6.04 0.23
N GLU A 108 14.72 -7.21 -0.27
CA GLU A 108 15.67 -8.17 -0.89
C GLU A 108 16.22 -7.69 -2.24
N ARG A 109 15.51 -6.82 -2.99
CA ARG A 109 15.83 -6.52 -4.40
C ARG A 109 16.10 -5.06 -4.69
N HIS A 110 15.30 -4.18 -4.09
CA HIS A 110 15.28 -2.73 -4.29
C HIS A 110 15.01 -2.02 -2.96
N PRO A 111 15.85 -2.21 -1.92
CA PRO A 111 15.60 -1.65 -0.59
C PRO A 111 15.53 -0.12 -0.59
N ASP A 112 16.19 0.54 -1.55
CA ASP A 112 16.12 1.98 -1.78
C ASP A 112 14.70 2.51 -1.94
N PHE A 113 13.78 1.68 -2.44
CA PHE A 113 12.37 2.06 -2.53
C PHE A 113 11.76 2.36 -1.16
N MET A 114 12.09 1.57 -0.14
CA MET A 114 11.55 1.72 1.22
C MET A 114 12.41 2.57 2.15
N LEU A 115 13.67 2.76 1.80
CA LEU A 115 14.67 3.43 2.62
C LEU A 115 15.01 4.83 2.10
N GLY A 116 14.05 5.52 1.49
CA GLY A 116 14.21 6.92 1.07
C GLY A 116 15.27 7.14 -0.02
N GLY A 117 15.52 6.13 -0.87
CA GLY A 117 16.54 6.17 -1.91
C GLY A 117 17.93 5.71 -1.43
N HIS A 118 18.04 5.27 -0.17
CA HIS A 118 19.28 4.75 0.40
C HIS A 118 19.34 3.23 0.36
N SER A 119 20.55 2.68 0.34
CA SER A 119 20.77 1.23 0.36
C SER A 119 21.37 0.81 1.71
N PRO A 120 20.94 -0.33 2.29
CA PRO A 120 21.55 -0.84 3.51
C PRO A 120 22.97 -1.38 3.26
N PHE A 121 23.29 -1.70 2.01
CA PHE A 121 24.60 -2.19 1.55
C PHE A 121 25.64 -1.07 1.31
N VAL A 122 25.28 0.19 1.57
CA VAL A 122 26.16 1.34 1.35
C VAL A 122 26.41 2.02 2.69
N ASN A 123 27.70 2.20 3.04
CA ASN A 123 28.15 2.82 4.29
C ASN A 123 27.46 2.23 5.53
N GLY A 124 27.25 0.91 5.59
CA GLY A 124 26.58 0.24 6.72
C GLY A 124 25.14 0.69 6.99
N GLY A 125 24.50 1.36 6.02
CA GLY A 125 23.13 1.86 6.15
C GLY A 125 22.97 3.17 6.92
N GLU A 126 24.06 3.86 7.28
CA GLU A 126 23.99 5.05 8.15
C GLU A 126 23.06 6.16 7.62
N ASN A 127 22.96 6.32 6.29
CA ASN A 127 22.10 7.34 5.70
C ASN A 127 20.61 7.12 6.01
N TYR A 128 20.09 5.89 5.84
CA TYR A 128 18.67 5.63 6.11
C TYR A 128 18.39 5.60 7.62
N LYS A 129 19.35 5.11 8.41
CA LYS A 129 19.23 5.08 9.87
C LYS A 129 19.07 6.47 10.43
N LYS A 130 19.95 7.40 10.02
CA LYS A 130 19.87 8.81 10.40
C LYS A 130 18.55 9.45 9.94
N MET A 131 18.13 9.17 8.71
CA MET A 131 16.84 9.65 8.19
C MET A 131 15.65 9.16 9.03
N PHE A 132 15.62 7.88 9.41
CA PHE A 132 14.55 7.36 10.25
C PHE A 132 14.64 7.86 11.69
N GLU A 133 15.85 8.04 12.25
CA GLU A 133 16.04 8.69 13.55
C GLU A 133 15.45 10.10 13.55
N GLU A 134 15.83 10.93 12.57
CA GLU A 134 15.28 12.29 12.43
C GLU A 134 13.76 12.28 12.23
N PHE A 135 13.21 11.32 11.47
CA PHE A 135 11.77 11.20 11.31
C PHE A 135 11.07 10.89 12.64
N TRP A 136 11.56 9.90 13.39
CA TRP A 136 10.93 9.46 14.63
C TRP A 136 11.09 10.49 15.75
N ASP A 137 12.23 11.17 15.84
CA ASP A 137 12.45 12.27 16.79
C ASP A 137 11.45 13.41 16.52
N ASN A 138 11.17 13.73 15.24
CA ASN A 138 10.16 14.72 14.89
C ASN A 138 8.72 14.24 15.12
N TYR A 139 8.45 12.96 14.87
CA TYR A 139 7.11 12.38 15.06
C TYR A 139 6.72 12.29 16.53
N GLU A 140 7.69 12.12 17.44
CA GLU A 140 7.45 12.06 18.89
C GLU A 140 6.75 13.31 19.42
N TYR A 141 7.04 14.48 18.86
CA TYR A 141 6.34 15.73 19.20
C TYR A 141 4.86 15.74 18.79
N LEU A 142 4.48 14.96 17.78
CA LEU A 142 3.10 14.90 17.26
C LEU A 142 2.29 13.76 17.87
N GLY A 143 2.95 12.65 18.20
CA GLY A 143 2.31 11.41 18.65
C GLY A 143 3.17 10.65 19.64
N GLY A 144 3.61 11.32 20.71
CA GLY A 144 4.50 10.75 21.73
C GLY A 144 3.95 9.47 22.40
N ASP A 145 2.63 9.30 22.43
CA ASP A 145 1.97 8.09 22.97
C ASP A 145 1.94 6.92 21.97
N HIS A 146 2.52 7.07 20.78
CA HIS A 146 2.53 6.02 19.78
C HIS A 146 3.35 4.81 20.28
N PRO A 147 2.86 3.55 20.15
CA PRO A 147 3.52 2.36 20.71
C PRO A 147 4.97 2.16 20.30
N VAL A 148 5.39 2.72 19.17
CA VAL A 148 6.80 2.69 18.70
C VAL A 148 7.77 3.30 19.73
N PHE A 149 7.36 4.30 20.50
CA PHE A 149 8.22 4.96 21.50
C PHE A 149 8.32 4.17 22.81
N HIS A 150 7.38 3.27 23.06
CA HIS A 150 7.33 2.46 24.28
C HIS A 150 7.83 1.03 24.07
N LEU A 151 7.65 0.49 22.85
CA LEU A 151 7.92 -0.91 22.53
C LEU A 151 9.13 -1.13 21.62
N LYS A 152 9.69 -0.07 21.01
CA LYS A 152 10.91 -0.15 20.19
C LYS A 152 12.01 0.70 20.81
N SER A 153 13.20 0.10 20.93
CA SER A 153 14.39 0.84 21.34
C SER A 153 14.74 1.95 20.33
N ARG A 154 15.52 2.94 20.75
CA ARG A 154 16.03 3.99 19.84
C ARG A 154 16.80 3.39 18.66
N GLU A 155 17.55 2.33 18.88
CA GLU A 155 18.28 1.62 17.83
C GLU A 155 17.32 0.94 16.84
N GLU A 156 16.28 0.25 17.31
CA GLU A 156 15.27 -0.37 16.42
C GLU A 156 14.47 0.66 15.62
N ARG A 157 14.24 1.86 16.18
CA ARG A 157 13.56 2.96 15.47
C ARG A 157 14.32 3.37 14.21
N THR A 158 15.64 3.22 14.16
CA THR A 158 16.44 3.46 12.93
C THR A 158 16.17 2.46 11.80
N ARG A 159 15.39 1.39 12.06
CA ARG A 159 14.93 0.37 11.10
C ARG A 159 13.40 0.25 11.05
N CYS A 160 12.70 1.20 11.66
CA CYS A 160 11.24 1.29 11.66
C CYS A 160 10.77 2.14 10.47
N ILE A 161 10.20 1.50 9.46
CA ILE A 161 9.71 2.13 8.24
C ILE A 161 8.31 2.70 8.48
N PRO A 162 8.10 4.02 8.39
CA PRO A 162 6.80 4.63 8.61
C PRO A 162 5.86 4.46 7.40
N LEU A 163 4.67 3.91 7.67
CA LEU A 163 3.67 3.51 6.69
C LEU A 163 2.33 4.21 6.95
N MET A 164 1.67 4.59 5.86
CA MET A 164 0.27 5.00 5.86
C MET A 164 -0.60 3.96 5.17
N LEU A 165 -1.85 3.92 5.57
CA LEU A 165 -2.91 3.32 4.80
C LEU A 165 -3.56 4.36 3.88
N HIS A 166 -3.88 3.92 2.68
CA HIS A 166 -4.67 4.67 1.73
C HIS A 166 -5.85 3.81 1.27
N GLY A 167 -7.06 4.33 1.43
CA GLY A 167 -8.24 3.77 0.81
C GLY A 167 -8.97 4.76 -0.08
N ASP A 168 -9.59 4.26 -1.13
CA ASP A 168 -10.37 5.07 -2.07
C ASP A 168 -11.54 4.25 -2.61
N GLU A 169 -12.72 4.86 -2.66
CA GLU A 169 -13.94 4.27 -3.17
C GLU A 169 -14.43 5.01 -4.41
N GLY A 170 -13.52 5.16 -5.37
CA GLY A 170 -13.78 5.80 -6.65
C GLY A 170 -14.59 4.96 -7.63
N ARG A 171 -15.12 5.64 -8.66
CA ARG A 171 -15.67 5.00 -9.86
C ARG A 171 -14.63 5.07 -10.97
N GLY A 172 -14.08 3.93 -11.36
CA GLY A 172 -13.21 3.85 -12.53
C GLY A 172 -13.98 4.00 -13.86
N LEU A 173 -13.27 3.84 -14.98
CA LEU A 173 -13.86 3.87 -16.33
C LEU A 173 -14.98 2.85 -16.54
N ALA A 174 -15.00 1.77 -15.77
CA ALA A 174 -16.05 0.76 -15.78
C ALA A 174 -17.37 1.22 -15.12
N LYS A 175 -17.43 2.43 -14.55
CA LYS A 175 -18.57 3.03 -13.83
C LYS A 175 -19.08 2.22 -12.62
N VAL A 176 -18.40 1.15 -12.26
CA VAL A 176 -18.63 0.36 -11.04
C VAL A 176 -17.74 0.92 -9.94
N PRO A 177 -18.29 1.31 -8.77
CA PRO A 177 -17.47 1.73 -7.65
C PRO A 177 -16.58 0.58 -7.18
N LEU A 178 -15.31 0.89 -6.96
CA LEU A 178 -14.26 -0.06 -6.59
C LEU A 178 -13.54 0.47 -5.35
N LEU A 179 -13.56 -0.29 -4.27
CA LEU A 179 -12.67 -0.06 -3.13
C LEU A 179 -11.25 -0.48 -3.51
N VAL A 180 -10.32 0.44 -3.33
CA VAL A 180 -8.89 0.22 -3.43
C VAL A 180 -8.28 0.44 -2.05
N ILE A 181 -7.60 -0.56 -1.52
CA ILE A 181 -6.80 -0.43 -0.28
C ILE A 181 -5.34 -0.62 -0.67
N SER A 182 -4.49 0.29 -0.22
CA SER A 182 -3.05 0.28 -0.50
C SER A 182 -2.25 0.85 0.66
N PHE A 183 -1.03 0.37 0.84
CA PHE A 183 -0.04 0.99 1.70
C PHE A 183 0.65 2.14 0.95
N GLN A 184 1.11 3.12 1.69
CA GLN A 184 1.92 4.23 1.18
C GLN A 184 3.01 4.56 2.19
N LEU A 185 4.26 4.63 1.74
CA LEU A 185 5.37 5.03 2.60
C LEU A 185 5.24 6.51 2.97
N MET A 186 5.54 6.89 4.21
CA MET A 186 5.59 8.30 4.60
C MET A 186 6.73 9.02 3.87
N ILE A 187 7.91 8.39 3.85
CA ILE A 187 9.09 8.88 3.15
C ILE A 187 9.15 8.20 1.77
N PRO A 188 9.04 8.93 0.65
CA PRO A 188 9.16 8.34 -0.68
C PRO A 188 10.59 7.88 -0.96
N PHE A 189 10.75 6.99 -1.95
CA PHE A 189 12.07 6.55 -2.45
C PHE A 189 13.00 7.70 -2.93
N SER A 190 12.47 8.90 -3.11
CA SER A 190 13.26 10.07 -3.50
C SER A 190 13.73 10.92 -2.31
N GLY A 191 13.44 10.48 -1.08
CA GLY A 191 13.96 11.06 0.17
C GLY A 191 12.91 11.84 0.98
N PRO A 192 13.27 12.26 2.20
CA PRO A 192 12.34 12.88 3.17
C PRO A 192 11.89 14.30 2.77
N ASN A 193 12.64 14.95 1.88
CA ASN A 193 12.33 16.30 1.40
C ASN A 193 11.41 16.32 0.17
N ASP A 194 11.02 15.13 -0.32
CA ASP A 194 10.16 14.99 -1.49
C ASP A 194 8.73 14.62 -1.06
N LEU A 195 7.73 15.14 -1.78
CA LEU A 195 6.35 14.76 -1.56
C LEU A 195 5.97 13.55 -2.42
N ASN A 196 5.29 12.58 -1.81
CA ASN A 196 4.68 11.46 -2.52
C ASN A 196 3.72 11.92 -3.64
N CYS A 197 3.03 13.05 -3.48
CA CYS A 197 2.09 13.57 -4.49
C CYS A 197 2.78 14.15 -5.74
N SER A 198 4.11 14.35 -5.70
CA SER A 198 4.88 14.77 -6.87
C SER A 198 5.09 13.63 -7.88
N LYS A 199 4.75 12.39 -7.51
CA LYS A 199 4.89 11.19 -8.33
C LYS A 199 3.52 10.57 -8.62
N HIS A 200 3.49 9.65 -9.57
CA HIS A 200 2.28 8.91 -9.86
C HIS A 200 1.97 7.91 -8.74
N SER A 201 0.69 7.76 -8.39
CA SER A 201 0.24 6.75 -7.42
C SER A 201 0.70 5.31 -7.69
N PHE A 202 1.00 4.95 -8.95
CA PHE A 202 1.55 3.62 -9.30
C PHE A 202 2.97 3.39 -8.77
N THR A 203 3.71 4.46 -8.48
CA THR A 203 5.09 4.39 -7.98
C THR A 203 5.19 4.68 -6.50
N THR A 204 4.09 5.01 -5.82
CA THR A 204 4.10 5.42 -4.39
C THR A 204 3.14 4.62 -3.52
N ARG A 205 2.32 3.73 -4.10
CA ARG A 205 1.33 2.94 -3.37
C ARG A 205 1.53 1.45 -3.66
N LEU A 206 1.53 0.66 -2.61
CA LEU A 206 1.65 -0.79 -2.65
C LEU A 206 0.26 -1.38 -2.43
N LEU A 207 -0.27 -2.10 -3.43
CA LEU A 207 -1.64 -2.60 -3.38
C LEU A 207 -1.79 -3.62 -2.25
N PHE A 208 -2.83 -3.48 -1.42
CA PHE A 208 -3.25 -4.52 -0.47
C PHE A 208 -4.38 -5.35 -1.06
N SER A 209 -5.49 -4.72 -1.46
CA SER A 209 -6.63 -5.41 -2.03
C SER A 209 -7.54 -4.49 -2.85
N LEU A 210 -8.36 -5.09 -3.71
CA LEU A 210 -9.37 -4.43 -4.54
C LEU A 210 -10.72 -5.11 -4.31
N MET A 211 -11.80 -4.37 -4.15
CA MET A 211 -13.15 -4.95 -4.01
C MET A 211 -14.23 -4.15 -4.73
N PRO A 212 -14.96 -4.74 -5.69
CA PRO A 212 -16.13 -4.08 -6.27
C PRO A 212 -17.20 -3.85 -5.20
N SER A 213 -17.81 -2.66 -5.21
CA SER A 213 -18.91 -2.31 -4.29
C SER A 213 -20.09 -3.28 -4.31
N ASP A 214 -20.34 -3.92 -5.45
CA ASP A 214 -21.37 -4.94 -5.59
C ASP A 214 -21.13 -6.19 -4.73
N TRP A 215 -19.90 -6.37 -4.25
CA TRP A 215 -19.46 -7.49 -3.42
C TRP A 215 -19.48 -7.19 -1.93
N TYR A 216 -19.78 -5.96 -1.52
CA TYR A 216 -19.91 -5.63 -0.11
C TYR A 216 -21.09 -6.39 0.51
N ALA A 217 -20.78 -7.12 1.57
CA ALA A 217 -21.74 -7.66 2.49
C ALA A 217 -22.37 -6.55 3.33
N LYS A 218 -23.51 -6.84 3.96
CA LYS A 218 -24.20 -5.90 4.84
C LYS A 218 -23.31 -5.51 6.03
N LYS A 219 -23.59 -4.32 6.59
CA LYS A 219 -22.88 -3.78 7.77
C LYS A 219 -21.35 -3.77 7.60
N ASP A 220 -20.89 -3.53 6.36
CA ASP A 220 -19.48 -3.47 5.99
C ASP A 220 -18.66 -4.74 6.34
N ALA A 221 -19.31 -5.90 6.52
CA ALA A 221 -18.63 -7.13 6.95
C ALA A 221 -17.50 -7.58 6.01
N SER A 222 -17.61 -7.27 4.71
CA SER A 222 -16.53 -7.52 3.75
C SER A 222 -15.32 -6.61 4.00
N VAL A 223 -15.56 -5.34 4.30
CA VAL A 223 -14.52 -4.34 4.55
C VAL A 223 -13.86 -4.63 5.89
N ASN A 224 -14.63 -4.94 6.92
CA ASN A 224 -14.11 -5.33 8.24
C ASN A 224 -13.22 -6.57 8.15
N GLY A 225 -13.59 -7.56 7.32
CA GLY A 225 -12.75 -8.74 7.09
C GLY A 225 -11.40 -8.40 6.42
N LEU A 226 -11.38 -7.41 5.52
CA LEU A 226 -10.15 -6.91 4.91
C LEU A 226 -9.31 -6.08 5.91
N LEU A 227 -9.95 -5.22 6.69
CA LEU A 227 -9.30 -4.40 7.72
C LEU A 227 -8.69 -5.26 8.82
N GLN A 228 -9.37 -6.33 9.24
CA GLN A 228 -8.80 -7.28 10.19
C GLN A 228 -7.56 -7.96 9.63
N ALA A 229 -7.61 -8.43 8.38
CA ALA A 229 -6.43 -9.06 7.76
C ALA A 229 -5.25 -8.09 7.63
N LEU A 230 -5.54 -6.81 7.43
CA LEU A 230 -4.55 -5.75 7.38
C LEU A 230 -3.98 -5.46 8.78
N ALA A 231 -4.84 -5.40 9.81
CA ALA A 231 -4.42 -5.20 11.20
C ALA A 231 -3.55 -6.35 11.70
N ASP A 232 -3.94 -7.60 11.42
CA ASP A 232 -3.16 -8.79 11.76
C ASP A 232 -1.73 -8.69 11.16
N ASP A 233 -1.63 -8.37 9.86
CA ASP A 233 -0.35 -8.27 9.15
C ASP A 233 0.52 -7.10 9.64
N LEU A 234 -0.07 -5.93 9.89
CA LEU A 234 0.68 -4.78 10.41
C LEU A 234 1.12 -4.97 11.86
N THR A 235 0.36 -5.72 12.66
CA THR A 235 0.72 -6.07 14.03
C THR A 235 1.92 -7.03 14.04
N GLU A 236 1.88 -8.09 13.22
CA GLU A 236 3.00 -9.00 13.02
C GLU A 236 4.25 -8.23 12.55
N LEU A 237 4.08 -7.34 11.58
CA LEU A 237 5.16 -6.53 11.02
C LEU A 237 5.74 -5.49 11.99
N PHE A 238 4.92 -5.00 12.94
CA PHE A 238 5.37 -4.13 14.02
C PHE A 238 6.23 -4.92 15.01
N HIS A 239 5.79 -6.10 15.45
CA HIS A 239 6.49 -6.88 16.47
C HIS A 239 7.70 -7.64 15.91
N GLU A 240 7.51 -8.40 14.84
CA GLU A 240 8.48 -9.35 14.30
C GLU A 240 9.34 -8.75 13.18
N GLY A 241 8.75 -7.86 12.37
CA GLY A 241 9.42 -7.26 11.22
C GLY A 241 9.75 -8.25 10.11
N VAL A 242 10.59 -7.82 9.17
CA VAL A 242 11.10 -8.61 8.05
C VAL A 242 12.62 -8.64 8.11
N THR A 243 13.19 -9.83 8.18
CA THR A 243 14.65 -10.02 8.22
C THR A 243 15.18 -10.34 6.82
N ILE A 244 16.19 -9.58 6.39
CA ILE A 244 16.97 -9.82 5.16
C ILE A 244 18.46 -9.96 5.50
N SER A 245 19.26 -10.49 4.59
CA SER A 245 20.73 -10.51 4.75
C SER A 245 21.33 -9.21 4.19
N VAL A 246 22.07 -8.49 5.03
CA VAL A 246 22.86 -7.30 4.67
C VAL A 246 24.31 -7.63 4.97
N ASP A 247 25.14 -7.68 3.91
CA ASP A 247 26.57 -8.03 4.01
C ASP A 247 26.86 -9.36 4.73
N GLY A 248 25.94 -10.33 4.58
CA GLY A 248 26.04 -11.65 5.21
C GLY A 248 25.38 -11.75 6.59
N GLU A 249 25.03 -10.62 7.20
CA GLU A 249 24.41 -10.57 8.52
C GLU A 249 22.90 -10.38 8.46
N PRO A 250 22.12 -11.00 9.36
CA PRO A 250 20.68 -10.80 9.43
C PRO A 250 20.35 -9.38 9.92
N CYS A 251 19.53 -8.65 9.16
CA CYS A 251 19.05 -7.32 9.49
C CYS A 251 17.52 -7.26 9.39
N THR A 252 16.87 -6.94 10.51
CA THR A 252 15.41 -6.86 10.63
C THR A 252 14.91 -5.44 10.46
N PHE A 253 13.92 -5.26 9.58
CA PHE A 253 13.20 -4.01 9.34
C PHE A 253 11.75 -4.14 9.81
N TYR A 254 11.23 -3.12 10.49
CA TYR A 254 9.85 -3.12 10.99
C TYR A 254 8.98 -2.19 10.15
N GLY A 255 7.71 -2.53 10.00
CA GLY A 255 6.73 -1.67 9.35
C GLY A 255 5.81 -1.04 10.39
N ILE A 256 5.81 0.29 10.47
CA ILE A 256 5.06 1.02 11.51
C ILE A 256 3.91 1.78 10.87
N TYR A 257 2.68 1.42 11.20
CA TYR A 257 1.51 2.18 10.80
C TYR A 257 1.45 3.51 11.57
N VAL A 258 1.40 4.64 10.87
CA VAL A 258 1.35 5.98 11.51
C VAL A 258 0.09 6.77 11.19
N ALA A 259 -0.61 6.45 10.10
CA ALA A 259 -1.78 7.21 9.65
C ALA A 259 -2.60 6.47 8.59
N CYS A 260 -3.88 6.83 8.47
CA CYS A 260 -4.73 6.45 7.35
C CYS A 260 -5.17 7.71 6.60
N LYS A 261 -5.31 7.60 5.28
CA LYS A 261 -5.93 8.62 4.45
C LYS A 261 -6.83 8.00 3.39
N GLY A 262 -7.70 8.81 2.82
CA GLY A 262 -8.57 8.37 1.75
C GLY A 262 -9.73 9.32 1.53
N ASP A 263 -10.65 8.92 0.67
CA ASP A 263 -11.92 9.61 0.53
C ASP A 263 -12.79 9.43 1.78
N TRP A 264 -13.78 10.31 1.95
CA TRP A 264 -14.64 10.26 3.13
C TRP A 264 -15.41 8.93 3.28
N PRO A 265 -15.96 8.32 2.21
CA PRO A 265 -16.55 6.99 2.28
C PRO A 265 -15.62 5.93 2.86
N TRP A 266 -14.35 5.90 2.45
CA TRP A 266 -13.35 5.01 3.01
C TRP A 266 -13.13 5.28 4.50
N VAL A 267 -12.79 6.52 4.87
CA VAL A 267 -12.47 6.89 6.26
C VAL A 267 -13.64 6.54 7.18
N ARG A 268 -14.87 6.81 6.75
CA ARG A 268 -16.07 6.43 7.50
C ARG A 268 -16.14 4.93 7.79
N LYS A 269 -15.88 4.09 6.79
CA LYS A 269 -15.94 2.63 6.95
C LYS A 269 -14.76 2.10 7.77
N ALA A 270 -13.56 2.59 7.48
CA ALA A 270 -12.32 2.18 8.14
C ALA A 270 -12.36 2.44 9.65
N TYR A 271 -12.95 3.56 10.07
CA TYR A 271 -13.04 3.97 11.47
C TYR A 271 -14.42 3.78 12.09
N GLY A 272 -15.36 3.12 11.40
CA GLY A 272 -16.72 2.91 11.91
C GLY A 272 -17.48 4.21 12.23
N LEU A 273 -17.16 5.33 11.55
CA LEU A 273 -17.74 6.63 11.86
C LEU A 273 -19.24 6.66 11.53
N SER A 274 -20.02 7.23 12.43
CA SER A 274 -21.46 7.42 12.25
C SER A 274 -21.78 8.63 11.35
N THR A 275 -20.87 9.60 11.26
CA THR A 275 -21.03 10.85 10.50
C THR A 275 -20.75 10.67 8.99
N GLY A 276 -21.50 11.38 8.14
CA GLY A 276 -21.41 11.33 6.68
C GLY A 276 -21.20 12.71 6.02
N PHE A 277 -21.05 12.74 4.70
CA PHE A 277 -20.94 13.99 3.90
C PHE A 277 -22.15 14.93 4.09
N ALA A 278 -23.31 14.37 4.45
CA ALA A 278 -24.54 15.08 4.76
C ALA A 278 -24.77 15.28 6.28
N SER A 279 -23.80 14.94 7.12
CA SER A 279 -23.90 15.18 8.56
C SER A 279 -23.84 16.67 8.83
N ARG A 280 -24.89 17.22 9.47
CA ARG A 280 -24.86 18.58 10.05
C ARG A 280 -23.98 18.66 11.30
N ARG A 281 -23.58 17.53 11.89
CA ARG A 281 -22.72 17.49 13.08
C ARG A 281 -21.28 17.73 12.66
N LYS A 282 -20.66 18.70 13.34
CA LYS A 282 -19.32 19.27 13.10
C LYS A 282 -18.23 18.20 13.02
N CYS A 283 -17.16 18.56 12.30
CA CYS A 283 -15.89 17.88 12.08
C CYS A 283 -15.46 16.89 13.19
N HIS A 284 -14.80 15.78 12.82
CA HIS A 284 -14.19 14.81 13.74
C HIS A 284 -13.05 15.39 14.61
N TYR A 285 -12.55 16.59 14.27
CA TYR A 285 -11.62 17.38 15.08
C TYR A 285 -12.29 18.50 15.88
N CYS A 286 -13.59 18.73 15.74
CA CYS A 286 -14.27 19.71 16.57
C CYS A 286 -14.68 19.04 17.89
N PRO A 287 -14.28 19.58 19.06
CA PRO A 287 -14.91 19.20 20.31
C PRO A 287 -16.39 19.58 20.19
N GLY A 288 -17.24 18.57 20.06
CA GLY A 288 -18.69 18.76 20.09
C GLY A 288 -19.06 19.34 21.46
N GLN A 289 -19.85 20.41 21.50
CA GLN A 289 -20.34 21.02 22.73
C GLN A 289 -21.36 20.15 23.51
N ASP A 290 -21.34 18.83 23.33
CA ASP A 290 -22.12 17.90 24.15
C ASP A 290 -21.15 17.16 25.08
N SER A 291 -20.90 17.80 26.22
CA SER A 291 -20.00 17.39 27.30
C SER A 291 -20.49 16.17 28.09
N SER A 292 -21.00 15.13 27.43
CA SER A 292 -21.48 13.91 28.11
C SER A 292 -21.12 12.60 27.41
N LEU A 293 -20.33 12.65 26.34
CA LEU A 293 -19.72 11.46 25.75
C LEU A 293 -18.23 11.69 25.76
N GLU A 294 -17.55 11.05 26.71
CA GLU A 294 -16.11 10.89 26.70
C GLU A 294 -15.71 10.47 25.28
N CYS A 295 -14.98 11.35 24.60
CA CYS A 295 -14.24 10.99 23.40
C CYS A 295 -13.14 10.04 23.88
N ASN A 296 -13.52 8.78 24.10
CA ASN A 296 -12.57 7.71 24.29
C ASN A 296 -11.63 7.78 23.11
N ASN A 297 -10.36 8.00 23.43
CA ASN A 297 -9.22 7.93 22.57
C ASN A 297 -9.37 6.72 21.64
N LEU A 298 -9.91 6.94 20.44
CA LEU A 298 -9.92 5.97 19.33
C LEU A 298 -8.54 5.96 18.67
N TRP A 299 -7.50 5.91 19.49
CA TRP A 299 -6.32 5.17 19.12
C TRP A 299 -6.74 3.72 19.24
N PHE A 300 -6.53 2.94 18.20
CA PHE A 300 -6.69 1.50 18.28
C PHE A 300 -5.95 1.03 19.54
N GLU A 301 -6.69 0.51 20.53
CA GLU A 301 -6.10 -0.42 21.48
C GLU A 301 -5.67 -1.63 20.62
N PHE A 302 -4.40 -1.62 20.24
CA PHE A 302 -3.69 -2.78 19.72
C PHE A 302 -3.30 -3.68 20.88
#